data_AF-A0AAV9G8S0-F1
#
_entry.id   AF-A0AAV9G8S0-F1
#
_cell.length_a   1.000
_cell.length_b   1.000
_cell.length_c   1.000
_cell.angle_alpha   90.00
_cell.angle_beta   90.00
_cell.angle_gamma   90.00
#
_symmetry.space_group_name_H-M   'P 1'
#
loop_
_entity.id
_entity.type
_entity.pdbx_description
1 polymer ?
#
loop_
_entity_poly.entity_id
_entity_poly.type
_entity_poly.pdbx_seq_one_letter_code
_entity_poly.pdbx_strand_id
1 'polypeptide(L)'
;MDPVSIALGVAPLCVAALKGVSKLKEKFRHLRSIGADVKRYRRRLDIQRTIFLGECQLLLREAGLGTTLADKMFHNLDHEHWTSNALDVTLRLHLGERYAAIRDSSEDIGNEIEELDQALRELEVEYSGYDRLAAKVHKARRASRMERNREPLSDGIEDLQRSIAEFGSLRKLAKKLREPSKDALLFPNDIPPTRKAIQKACLGQFALVAQHASSFLQLLSESWTCLKSTAHSKHTIKLLLDAVVSVSDSSVTLRIVLNYEALEGALKHHSLLSLRIQSQNLSRNNTGLPTPESSPHQHLCESQSTAERPAKGRRVRFADSPHQASKREQPLKEPKSTGMSIQHLQGACIGHLANDCLAHHLMTGHDRDSIAIQTQPASVSSLASLVSPTKKLEVSVPDRLHLALRLARSVLQYHSTPCWRPNWNLSDVSYFDIDSDLSASLKTLHIDTNLVPKTDMLAMQSVLSEMPTPPGDDEAQLQSGIRNPTIYSLGAALLQIGRWERFDTDNVVLIRKTARLESRLGPKYAALVAKCVWCDFGVGDDLNDSRLQTTIYEMVVCELEQLIEVLEGKENGCKFGGDIGVDSDALMPGPL
;
A
#
# COMPACT_ATOMS: atom_id res chain seq x y z
N MET A 1 6.77 21.74 36.02
CA MET A 1 6.19 20.91 34.96
C MET A 1 6.98 21.24 33.71
N ASP A 2 7.87 20.34 33.31
CA ASP A 2 8.66 20.50 32.09
C ASP A 2 7.74 20.39 30.87
N PRO A 3 7.91 21.24 29.85
CA PRO A 3 7.20 21.07 28.60
C PRO A 3 7.60 19.71 28.02
N VAL A 4 6.60 18.90 27.69
CA VAL A 4 6.75 17.64 26.96
C VAL A 4 7.71 17.87 25.80
N SER A 5 8.92 17.32 25.89
CA SER A 5 9.89 17.36 24.80
C SER A 5 9.32 16.51 23.68
N ILE A 6 8.61 17.16 22.74
CA ILE A 6 8.11 16.52 21.54
C ILE A 6 9.35 16.18 20.73
N ALA A 7 9.82 14.94 20.84
CA ALA A 7 10.93 14.45 20.04
C ALA A 7 10.58 14.67 18.56
N LEU A 8 11.29 15.60 17.92
CA LEU A 8 11.08 15.95 16.53
C LEU A 8 11.51 14.77 15.63
N GLY A 9 10.77 14.57 14.54
CA GLY A 9 11.16 13.60 13.51
C GLY A 9 12.33 14.10 12.65
N VAL A 10 12.88 13.23 11.81
CA VAL A 10 14.00 13.54 10.90
C VAL A 10 13.68 14.72 9.97
N ALA A 11 12.49 14.74 9.36
CA ALA A 11 12.11 15.77 8.39
C ALA A 11 12.02 17.19 9.02
N PRO A 12 11.34 17.38 10.18
CA PRO A 12 11.36 18.65 10.91
C PRO A 12 12.79 19.14 11.27
N LEU A 13 13.67 18.24 11.70
CA LEU A 13 15.07 18.58 12.03
C LEU A 13 15.84 19.03 10.78
N CYS A 14 15.71 18.30 9.67
CA CYS A 14 16.34 18.65 8.41
C CYS A 14 15.91 20.04 7.90
N VAL A 15 14.62 20.36 7.93
CA VAL A 15 14.14 21.67 7.47
C VAL A 15 14.56 22.80 8.41
N ALA A 16 14.61 22.56 9.73
CA ALA A 16 15.10 23.52 10.71
C ALA A 16 16.58 23.85 10.45
N ALA A 17 17.41 22.83 10.25
CA ALA A 17 18.81 22.98 9.86
C ALA A 17 18.97 23.76 8.54
N LEU A 18 18.22 23.40 7.48
CA LEU A 18 18.27 24.12 6.19
C LEU A 18 17.91 25.61 6.31
N LYS A 19 16.92 25.95 7.15
CA LYS A 19 16.58 27.34 7.48
C LYS A 19 17.71 28.01 8.23
N GLY A 20 18.31 27.33 9.20
CA GLY A 20 19.45 27.81 9.98
C GLY A 20 20.66 28.16 9.10
N VAL A 21 21.09 27.25 8.21
CA VAL A 21 22.20 27.54 7.27
C VAL A 21 21.86 28.72 6.35
N SER A 22 20.60 28.85 5.93
CA SER A 22 20.17 29.98 5.10
C SER A 22 20.25 31.32 5.85
N LYS A 23 19.94 31.34 7.16
CA LYS A 23 20.14 32.52 8.03
C LYS A 23 21.62 32.85 8.19
N LEU A 24 22.47 31.86 8.48
CA LEU A 24 23.92 32.06 8.58
C LEU A 24 24.50 32.69 7.31
N LYS A 25 24.05 32.22 6.14
CA LYS A 25 24.46 32.76 4.84
C LYS A 25 24.13 34.25 4.68
N GLU A 26 22.96 34.70 5.14
CA GLU A 26 22.61 36.13 5.14
C GLU A 26 23.51 36.92 6.10
N LYS A 27 23.78 36.42 7.30
CA LYS A 27 24.72 37.05 8.25
C LYS A 27 26.12 37.21 7.63
N PHE A 28 26.67 36.15 7.05
CA PHE A 28 27.94 36.20 6.32
C PHE A 28 27.93 37.18 5.13
N ARG A 29 26.76 37.45 4.53
CA ARG A 29 26.61 38.45 3.46
C ARG A 29 26.78 39.87 4.01
N HIS A 30 26.23 40.17 5.19
CA HIS A 30 26.42 41.45 5.86
C HIS A 30 27.88 41.67 6.31
N LEU A 31 28.59 40.59 6.65
CA LEU A 31 30.00 40.63 7.06
C LEU A 31 31.00 40.67 5.88
N ARG A 32 30.53 40.71 4.63
CA ARG A 32 31.38 40.60 3.42
C ARG A 32 32.48 41.66 3.31
N SER A 33 32.31 42.81 3.96
CA SER A 33 33.27 43.92 3.96
C SER A 33 34.45 43.71 4.91
N ILE A 34 34.43 42.67 5.76
CA ILE A 34 35.35 42.53 6.90
C ILE A 34 36.69 41.86 6.51
N GLY A 35 36.73 41.06 5.44
CA GLY A 35 37.99 40.48 4.99
C GLY A 35 37.85 39.34 3.99
N ALA A 36 38.99 38.82 3.54
CA ALA A 36 39.04 37.65 2.66
C ALA A 36 38.60 36.36 3.37
N ASP A 37 38.84 36.25 4.68
CA ASP A 37 38.51 35.05 5.47
C ASP A 37 37.00 34.84 5.61
N VAL A 38 36.23 35.90 5.86
CA VAL A 38 34.75 35.83 5.87
C VAL A 38 34.21 35.33 4.53
N LYS A 39 34.80 35.76 3.41
CA LYS A 39 34.44 35.25 2.08
C LYS A 39 34.83 33.78 1.91
N ARG A 40 35.89 33.31 2.55
CA ARG A 40 36.29 31.90 2.56
C ARG A 40 35.31 31.05 3.36
N TYR A 41 34.96 31.44 4.59
CA TYR A 41 34.00 30.74 5.43
C TYR A 41 32.61 30.68 4.78
N ARG A 42 32.13 31.79 4.22
CA ARG A 42 30.88 31.82 3.46
C ARG A 42 30.86 30.81 2.30
N ARG A 43 31.96 30.73 1.54
CA ARG A 43 32.07 29.76 0.43
C ARG A 43 32.03 28.32 0.94
N ARG A 44 32.72 28.01 2.06
CA ARG A 44 32.64 26.68 2.69
C ARG A 44 31.23 26.37 3.15
N LEU A 45 30.55 27.30 3.81
CA LEU A 45 29.17 27.14 4.26
C LEU A 45 28.19 26.94 3.09
N ASP A 46 28.36 27.69 1.99
CA ASP A 46 27.55 27.52 0.77
C ASP A 46 27.72 26.11 0.16
N ILE A 47 28.93 25.55 0.21
CA ILE A 47 29.20 24.15 -0.19
C ILE A 47 28.46 23.19 0.74
N GLN A 48 28.61 23.34 2.07
CA GLN A 48 27.93 22.46 3.03
C GLN A 48 26.41 22.50 2.91
N ARG A 49 25.82 23.70 2.73
CA ARG A 49 24.39 23.87 2.45
C ARG A 49 23.94 23.06 1.24
N THR A 50 24.73 23.10 0.17
CA THR A 50 24.40 22.44 -1.10
C THR A 50 24.47 20.92 -0.96
N ILE A 51 25.50 20.42 -0.27
CA ILE A 51 25.65 18.99 0.02
C ILE A 51 24.48 18.50 0.89
N PHE A 52 24.22 19.17 2.01
CA PHE A 52 23.15 18.78 2.93
C PHE A 52 21.77 18.81 2.26
N LEU A 53 21.48 19.85 1.48
CA LEU A 53 20.26 19.93 0.69
C LEU A 53 20.11 18.73 -0.27
N GLY A 54 21.21 18.36 -0.95
CA GLY A 54 21.24 17.21 -1.84
C GLY A 54 21.01 15.88 -1.10
N GLU A 55 21.61 15.70 0.08
CA GLU A 55 21.42 14.49 0.88
C GLU A 55 19.98 14.39 1.42
N CYS A 56 19.37 15.50 1.87
CA CYS A 56 17.96 15.54 2.25
C CYS A 56 17.03 15.23 1.07
N GLN A 57 17.32 15.76 -0.13
CA GLN A 57 16.57 15.45 -1.34
C GLN A 57 16.61 13.97 -1.70
N LEU A 58 17.80 13.38 -1.63
CA LEU A 58 17.99 11.95 -1.88
C LEU A 58 17.24 11.11 -0.85
N LEU A 59 17.31 11.45 0.44
CA LEU A 59 16.60 10.74 1.50
C LEU A 59 15.08 10.72 1.25
N LEU A 60 14.47 11.88 0.94
CA LEU A 60 13.03 11.96 0.68
C LEU A 60 12.62 11.14 -0.55
N ARG A 61 13.41 11.20 -1.64
CA ARG A 61 13.15 10.42 -2.86
C ARG A 61 13.28 8.92 -2.60
N GLU A 62 14.30 8.49 -1.86
CA GLU A 62 14.56 7.09 -1.52
C GLU A 62 13.49 6.51 -0.58
N ALA A 63 12.91 7.35 0.27
CA ALA A 63 11.76 7.01 1.11
C ALA A 63 10.45 6.85 0.32
N GLY A 64 10.44 7.15 -0.99
CA GLY A 64 9.27 6.99 -1.85
C GLY A 64 8.38 8.22 -1.94
N LEU A 65 8.85 9.38 -1.46
CA LEU A 65 8.17 10.64 -1.72
C LEU A 65 8.30 10.97 -3.21
N GLY A 66 7.16 11.14 -3.89
CA GLY A 66 7.15 11.46 -5.32
C GLY A 66 8.05 12.66 -5.64
N THR A 67 8.78 12.59 -6.75
CA THR A 67 9.78 13.60 -7.16
C THR A 67 9.20 15.01 -7.16
N THR A 68 7.97 15.16 -7.64
CA THR A 68 7.24 16.43 -7.69
C THR A 68 6.94 17.03 -6.31
N LEU A 69 6.62 16.19 -5.32
CA LEU A 69 6.32 16.65 -3.97
C LEU A 69 7.59 17.03 -3.21
N ALA A 70 8.64 16.20 -3.32
CA ALA A 70 9.93 16.51 -2.74
C ALA A 70 10.44 17.86 -3.29
N ASP A 71 10.39 18.08 -4.59
CA ASP A 71 10.83 19.33 -5.20
C ASP A 71 10.00 20.53 -4.69
N LYS A 72 8.68 20.42 -4.55
CA LYS A 72 7.84 21.47 -3.94
C LYS A 72 8.26 21.79 -2.50
N MET A 73 8.55 20.77 -1.69
CA MET A 73 9.01 20.94 -0.30
C MET A 73 10.37 21.66 -0.21
N PHE A 74 11.26 21.50 -1.19
CA PHE A 74 12.54 22.21 -1.21
C PHE A 74 12.44 23.63 -1.79
N HIS A 75 11.47 23.90 -2.67
CA HIS A 75 11.17 25.27 -3.10
C HIS A 75 10.47 26.08 -2.00
N ASN A 76 9.74 25.41 -1.10
CA ASN A 76 9.07 26.01 0.05
C ASN A 76 9.45 25.31 1.37
N LEU A 77 10.44 25.84 2.09
CA LEU A 77 10.84 25.30 3.40
C LEU A 77 9.78 25.48 4.49
N ASP A 78 8.70 26.22 4.24
CA ASP A 78 7.54 26.36 5.13
C ASP A 78 6.39 25.42 4.72
N HIS A 79 6.63 24.47 3.83
CA HIS A 79 5.63 23.50 3.41
C HIS A 79 5.16 22.62 4.58
N GLU A 80 3.85 22.48 4.73
CA GLU A 80 3.20 21.70 5.81
C GLU A 80 3.65 20.23 5.90
N HIS A 81 4.10 19.63 4.78
CA HIS A 81 4.53 18.24 4.75
C HIS A 81 5.82 17.99 5.53
N TRP A 82 6.65 19.01 5.78
CA TRP A 82 7.84 18.87 6.63
C TRP A 82 7.50 18.42 8.05
N THR A 83 6.32 18.76 8.55
CA THR A 83 5.81 18.41 9.88
C THR A 83 4.75 17.30 9.84
N SER A 84 4.55 16.67 8.68
CA SER A 84 3.54 15.62 8.54
C SER A 84 3.97 14.33 9.24
N ASN A 85 3.08 13.77 10.06
CA ASN A 85 3.29 12.46 10.68
C ASN A 85 3.40 11.35 9.63
N ALA A 86 2.68 11.47 8.50
CA ALA A 86 2.75 10.50 7.40
C ALA A 86 4.15 10.44 6.77
N LEU A 87 4.81 11.60 6.65
CA LEU A 87 6.19 11.66 6.19
C LEU A 87 7.14 10.99 7.19
N ASP A 88 6.97 11.23 8.49
CA ASP A 88 7.79 10.61 9.51
C ASP A 88 7.64 9.09 9.55
N VAL A 89 6.41 8.58 9.46
CA VAL A 89 6.13 7.14 9.34
C VAL A 89 6.81 6.56 8.10
N THR A 90 6.73 7.24 6.96
CA THR A 90 7.39 6.81 5.72
C THR A 90 8.91 6.74 5.88
N LEU A 91 9.52 7.74 6.53
CA LEU A 91 10.95 7.74 6.83
C LEU A 91 11.34 6.64 7.81
N ARG A 92 10.53 6.37 8.84
CA ARG A 92 10.75 5.24 9.77
C ARG A 92 10.71 3.90 9.05
N LEU A 93 9.72 3.68 8.19
CA LEU A 93 9.61 2.47 7.38
C LEU A 93 10.79 2.32 6.42
N HIS A 94 11.25 3.42 5.83
CA HIS A 94 12.39 3.42 4.91
C HIS A 94 13.72 3.15 5.61
N LEU A 95 13.96 3.80 6.75
CA LEU A 95 15.24 3.78 7.46
C LEU A 95 15.37 2.61 8.46
N GLY A 96 14.24 2.03 8.90
CA GLY A 96 14.21 0.93 9.86
C GLY A 96 14.94 1.27 11.16
N GLU A 97 15.79 0.36 11.62
CA GLU A 97 16.59 0.52 12.85
C GLU A 97 17.53 1.73 12.83
N ARG A 98 17.81 2.31 11.66
CA ARG A 98 18.73 3.45 11.49
C ARG A 98 18.07 4.80 11.62
N TYR A 99 16.74 4.82 11.75
CA TYR A 99 16.00 6.05 11.89
C TYR A 99 16.52 6.91 13.04
N ALA A 100 16.84 6.28 14.19
CA ALA A 100 17.41 6.97 15.35
C ALA A 100 18.75 7.65 15.01
N ALA A 101 19.69 6.91 14.41
CA ALA A 101 21.00 7.46 14.04
C ALA A 101 20.91 8.63 13.05
N ILE A 102 20.01 8.57 12.07
CA ILE A 102 19.80 9.67 11.11
C ILE A 102 19.12 10.87 11.78
N ARG A 103 18.19 10.63 12.70
CA ARG A 103 17.56 11.69 13.49
C ARG A 103 18.60 12.40 14.36
N ASP A 104 19.39 11.64 15.10
CA ASP A 104 20.42 12.17 16.00
C ASP A 104 21.46 12.98 15.19
N SER A 105 21.92 12.44 14.05
CA SER A 105 22.80 13.18 13.13
C SER A 105 22.17 14.45 12.55
N SER A 106 20.84 14.48 12.34
CA SER A 106 20.14 15.70 11.90
C SER A 106 20.05 16.75 13.01
N GLU A 107 19.94 16.30 14.26
CA GLU A 107 19.96 17.14 15.46
C GLU A 107 21.34 17.74 15.68
N ASP A 108 22.41 16.95 15.55
CA ASP A 108 23.80 17.41 15.62
C ASP A 108 24.08 18.52 14.60
N ILE A 109 23.66 18.32 13.34
CA ILE A 109 23.73 19.35 12.30
C ILE A 109 23.01 20.64 12.72
N GLY A 110 21.84 20.51 13.36
CA GLY A 110 21.09 21.64 13.92
C GLY A 110 21.87 22.39 14.99
N ASN A 111 22.50 21.67 15.92
CA ASN A 111 23.29 22.22 17.02
C ASN A 111 24.52 22.97 16.50
N GLU A 112 25.26 22.40 15.55
CA GLU A 112 26.45 23.02 14.94
C GLU A 112 26.12 24.32 14.21
N ILE A 113 24.94 24.38 13.57
CA ILE A 113 24.44 25.60 12.93
C ILE A 113 24.14 26.68 13.99
N GLU A 114 23.61 26.30 15.15
CA GLU A 114 23.32 27.23 16.24
C GLU A 114 24.61 27.75 16.89
N GLU A 115 25.62 26.92 17.09
CA GLU A 115 26.94 27.32 17.56
C GLU A 115 27.61 28.32 16.60
N LEU A 116 27.55 28.05 15.30
CA LEU A 116 28.02 28.99 14.27
C LEU A 116 27.22 30.30 14.30
N ASP A 117 25.91 30.25 14.55
CA ASP A 117 25.07 31.45 14.67
C ASP A 117 25.49 32.30 15.85
N GLN A 118 25.80 31.65 16.98
CA GLN A 118 26.26 32.31 18.19
C GLN A 118 27.63 32.97 17.98
N ALA A 119 28.59 32.27 17.37
CA ALA A 119 29.91 32.85 17.03
C ALA A 119 29.77 34.07 16.10
N LEU A 120 28.83 34.03 15.13
CA LEU A 120 28.55 35.18 14.27
C LEU A 120 27.90 36.35 15.01
N ARG A 121 27.01 36.11 15.99
CA ARG A 121 26.39 37.18 16.79
C ARG A 121 27.43 38.00 17.55
N GLU A 122 28.49 37.36 18.04
CA GLU A 122 29.60 38.06 18.70
C GLU A 122 30.34 39.04 17.77
N LEU A 123 30.31 38.75 16.45
CA LEU A 123 30.84 39.62 15.41
C LEU A 123 29.88 40.74 15.00
N GLU A 124 28.57 40.51 15.12
CA GLU A 124 27.52 41.43 14.65
C GLU A 124 27.24 42.61 15.59
N VAL A 125 27.66 42.59 16.87
CA VAL A 125 27.31 43.64 17.84
C VAL A 125 27.52 45.05 17.26
N GLU A 126 26.40 45.72 17.04
CA GLU A 126 26.25 46.98 16.35
C GLU A 126 26.45 48.16 17.32
N TYR A 127 27.04 49.25 16.83
CA TYR A 127 26.98 50.54 17.51
C TYR A 127 26.45 51.58 16.52
N SER A 128 25.33 52.19 16.90
CA SER A 128 24.81 53.41 16.31
C SER A 128 25.64 54.59 16.81
N GLY A 129 26.18 55.40 15.91
CA GLY A 129 26.81 56.68 16.30
C GLY A 129 27.93 57.07 15.36
N TYR A 130 27.62 57.97 14.43
CA TYR A 130 28.54 58.53 13.45
C TYR A 130 29.72 59.24 14.11
N ASP A 131 30.92 58.64 14.02
CA ASP A 131 32.17 59.39 14.10
C ASP A 131 33.25 58.77 13.21
N ARG A 132 33.97 59.58 12.42
CA ARG A 132 35.00 59.11 11.47
C ARG A 132 36.22 58.54 12.19
N LEU A 133 36.52 59.00 13.41
CA LEU A 133 37.54 58.38 14.26
C LEU A 133 37.10 57.00 14.75
N ALA A 134 35.81 56.85 15.05
CA ALA A 134 35.23 55.57 15.44
C ALA A 134 35.35 54.53 14.32
N ALA A 135 35.24 54.92 13.04
CA ALA A 135 35.35 53.98 11.90
C ALA A 135 36.68 53.19 11.85
N LYS A 136 37.82 53.83 12.14
CA LYS A 136 39.13 53.14 12.20
C LYS A 136 39.22 52.20 13.40
N VAL A 137 38.75 52.66 14.58
CA VAL A 137 38.69 51.85 15.80
C VAL A 137 37.73 50.66 15.62
N HIS A 138 36.62 50.84 14.92
CA HIS A 138 35.67 49.78 14.58
C HIS A 138 36.26 48.76 13.61
N LYS A 139 37.01 49.20 12.59
CA LYS A 139 37.72 48.29 11.69
C LYS A 139 38.74 47.45 12.47
N ALA A 140 39.50 48.07 13.37
CA ALA A 140 40.47 47.37 14.23
C ALA A 140 39.78 46.40 15.22
N ARG A 141 38.68 46.81 15.87
CA ARG A 141 37.90 45.95 16.76
C ARG A 141 37.24 44.78 16.02
N ARG A 142 36.70 45.01 14.83
CA ARG A 142 36.15 43.94 13.97
C ARG A 142 37.24 42.98 13.54
N ALA A 143 38.41 43.46 13.15
CA ALA A 143 39.56 42.60 12.83
C ALA A 143 40.00 41.77 14.04
N SER A 144 40.10 42.37 15.23
CA SER A 144 40.46 41.65 16.47
C SER A 144 39.40 40.64 16.92
N ARG A 145 38.11 40.93 16.73
CA ARG A 145 37.02 39.97 16.99
C ARG A 145 37.00 38.85 15.95
N MET A 146 37.30 39.18 14.69
CA MET A 146 37.44 38.20 13.63
C MET A 146 38.59 37.24 13.94
N GLU A 147 39.74 37.74 14.42
CA GLU A 147 40.85 36.89 14.83
C GLU A 147 40.47 35.97 16.00
N ARG A 148 39.72 36.49 16.99
CA ARG A 148 39.22 35.67 18.12
C ARG A 148 38.21 34.60 17.72
N ASN A 149 37.34 34.89 16.75
CA ASN A 149 36.33 33.94 16.26
C ASN A 149 36.83 33.09 15.10
N ARG A 150 38.10 33.23 14.71
CA ARG A 150 38.66 32.54 13.56
C ARG A 150 38.66 31.04 13.73
N GLU A 151 39.12 30.57 14.89
CA GLU A 151 39.14 29.15 15.26
C GLU A 151 37.70 28.63 15.43
N PRO A 152 36.82 29.21 16.27
CA PRO A 152 35.42 28.76 16.40
C PRO A 152 34.66 28.67 15.08
N LEU A 153 34.81 29.64 14.18
CA LEU A 153 34.15 29.60 12.86
C LEU A 153 34.76 28.57 11.91
N SER A 154 36.07 28.31 12.03
CA SER A 154 36.72 27.27 11.23
C SER A 154 36.29 25.89 11.71
N ASP A 155 36.38 25.67 13.03
CA ASP A 155 36.10 24.40 13.69
C ASP A 155 34.62 24.05 13.53
N GLY A 156 33.70 24.99 13.80
CA GLY A 156 32.27 24.76 13.61
C GLY A 156 31.87 24.44 12.16
N ILE A 157 32.58 24.98 11.16
CA ILE A 157 32.34 24.59 9.75
C ILE A 157 32.90 23.19 9.45
N GLU A 158 33.96 22.78 10.13
CA GLU A 158 34.56 21.44 10.00
C GLU A 158 33.73 20.38 10.70
N ASP A 159 33.17 20.70 11.86
CA ASP A 159 32.23 19.85 12.58
C ASP A 159 30.94 19.68 11.77
N LEU A 160 30.37 20.78 11.27
CA LEU A 160 29.22 20.73 10.34
C LEU A 160 29.49 19.85 9.11
N GLN A 161 30.70 19.95 8.54
CA GLN A 161 31.10 19.10 7.42
C GLN A 161 31.17 17.62 7.80
N ARG A 162 31.66 17.30 9.00
CA ARG A 162 31.76 15.93 9.51
C ARG A 162 30.37 15.34 9.70
N SER A 163 29.47 16.05 10.35
CA SER A 163 28.11 15.59 10.63
C SER A 163 27.27 15.43 9.35
N ILE A 164 27.42 16.32 8.36
CA ILE A 164 26.81 16.13 7.03
C ILE A 164 27.39 14.88 6.32
N ALA A 165 28.69 14.61 6.44
CA ALA A 165 29.31 13.44 5.85
C ALA A 165 28.84 12.13 6.51
N GLU A 166 28.65 12.15 7.84
CA GLU A 166 28.07 11.04 8.60
C GLU A 166 26.61 10.80 8.23
N PHE A 167 25.79 11.85 8.17
CA PHE A 167 24.42 11.79 7.67
C PHE A 167 24.33 11.14 6.29
N GLY A 168 25.15 11.62 5.34
CA GLY A 168 25.20 11.06 3.99
C GLY A 168 25.69 9.60 3.95
N SER A 169 26.59 9.22 4.85
CA SER A 169 27.07 7.84 4.98
C SER A 169 25.99 6.92 5.53
N LEU A 170 25.26 7.33 6.57
CA LEU A 170 24.13 6.61 7.14
C LEU A 170 23.01 6.40 6.11
N ARG A 171 22.69 7.44 5.32
CA ARG A 171 21.72 7.31 4.23
C ARG A 171 22.19 6.33 3.15
N LYS A 172 23.44 6.43 2.67
CA LYS A 172 24.00 5.48 1.68
C LYS A 172 23.98 4.05 2.20
N LEU A 173 24.27 3.86 3.47
CA LEU A 173 24.26 2.59 4.19
C LEU A 173 22.81 2.06 4.29
N ALA A 174 21.81 2.91 4.56
CA ALA A 174 20.38 2.61 4.46
C ALA A 174 19.98 2.15 3.06
N LYS A 175 20.39 2.88 2.03
CA LYS A 175 20.17 2.51 0.63
C LYS A 175 20.78 1.17 0.27
N LYS A 176 22.06 0.94 0.58
CA LYS A 176 22.80 -0.29 0.24
C LYS A 176 22.21 -1.56 0.86
N LEU A 177 21.63 -1.46 2.06
CA LEU A 177 20.95 -2.63 2.65
C LEU A 177 19.58 -2.90 2.03
N ARG A 178 18.96 -1.88 1.45
CA ARG A 178 17.67 -2.01 0.77
C ARG A 178 17.84 -2.43 -0.69
N GLU A 179 18.95 -2.03 -1.31
CA GLU A 179 19.36 -2.56 -2.60
C GLU A 179 19.73 -4.04 -2.42
N PRO A 180 19.09 -4.97 -3.16
CA PRO A 180 19.52 -6.35 -3.13
C PRO A 180 20.97 -6.42 -3.61
N SER A 181 21.88 -6.74 -2.69
CA SER A 181 23.32 -6.75 -2.95
C SER A 181 23.66 -7.66 -4.12
N LYS A 182 24.37 -7.13 -5.13
CA LYS A 182 24.88 -7.91 -6.27
C LYS A 182 25.96 -8.93 -5.87
N ASP A 183 26.56 -8.77 -4.70
CA ASP A 183 27.68 -9.58 -4.20
C ASP A 183 27.26 -10.66 -3.18
N ALA A 184 25.97 -10.84 -2.92
CA ALA A 184 25.44 -11.89 -2.03
C ALA A 184 25.52 -13.32 -2.64
N LEU A 185 26.44 -13.56 -3.59
CA LEU A 185 26.65 -14.86 -4.23
C LEU A 185 27.74 -15.73 -3.58
N LEU A 186 28.38 -15.29 -2.48
CA LEU A 186 29.56 -16.00 -1.94
C LEU A 186 29.58 -16.32 -0.43
N PHE A 187 28.51 -16.06 0.33
CA PHE A 187 28.38 -16.61 1.69
C PHE A 187 27.16 -17.51 1.83
N PRO A 188 27.32 -18.77 2.29
CA PRO A 188 26.22 -19.68 2.51
C PRO A 188 25.57 -19.32 3.86
N ASN A 189 24.42 -18.65 3.84
CA ASN A 189 23.26 -19.03 4.68
C ASN A 189 22.02 -18.14 4.53
N ASP A 190 22.06 -17.02 3.80
CA ASP A 190 20.83 -16.29 3.45
C ASP A 190 20.76 -16.07 1.94
N ILE A 191 20.23 -17.09 1.26
CA ILE A 191 19.93 -17.05 -0.17
C ILE A 191 18.91 -15.92 -0.39
N PRO A 192 19.21 -14.87 -1.19
CA PRO A 192 18.19 -13.90 -1.55
C PRO A 192 17.01 -14.65 -2.20
N PRO A 193 15.76 -14.32 -1.85
CA PRO A 193 14.62 -15.04 -2.36
C PRO A 193 14.69 -15.01 -3.88
N THR A 194 14.86 -16.19 -4.48
CA THR A 194 14.83 -16.35 -5.94
C THR A 194 13.59 -15.64 -6.50
N ARG A 195 13.58 -15.26 -7.79
CA ARG A 195 12.37 -14.73 -8.46
C ARG A 195 11.13 -15.57 -8.14
N LYS A 196 11.31 -16.90 -8.03
CA LYS A 196 10.29 -17.86 -7.61
C LYS A 196 9.82 -17.69 -6.16
N ALA A 197 10.70 -17.33 -5.22
CA ALA A 197 10.34 -17.07 -3.83
C ALA A 197 9.60 -15.73 -3.65
N ILE A 198 10.00 -14.67 -4.36
CA ILE A 198 9.26 -13.39 -4.37
C ILE A 198 7.86 -13.61 -4.94
N GLN A 199 7.78 -14.28 -6.08
CA GLN A 199 6.51 -14.66 -6.70
C GLN A 199 5.63 -15.49 -5.78
N LYS A 200 6.19 -16.51 -5.12
CA LYS A 200 5.47 -17.33 -4.16
C LYS A 200 4.95 -16.50 -2.99
N ALA A 201 5.73 -15.51 -2.52
CA ALA A 201 5.29 -14.59 -1.47
C ALA A 201 4.14 -13.69 -1.95
N CYS A 202 4.22 -13.11 -3.15
CA CYS A 202 3.15 -12.28 -3.72
C CYS A 202 1.86 -13.06 -3.95
N LEU A 203 1.94 -14.28 -4.49
CA LEU A 203 0.78 -15.16 -4.66
C LEU A 203 0.20 -15.59 -3.30
N GLY A 204 1.07 -15.85 -2.31
CA GLY A 204 0.64 -16.08 -0.93
C GLY A 204 -0.14 -14.91 -0.35
N GLN A 205 0.29 -13.67 -0.60
CA GLN A 205 -0.45 -12.47 -0.20
C GLN A 205 -1.80 -12.37 -0.92
N PHE A 206 -1.88 -12.70 -2.21
CA PHE A 206 -3.16 -12.67 -2.93
C PHE A 206 -4.13 -13.71 -2.40
N ALA A 207 -3.66 -14.93 -2.13
CA ALA A 207 -4.47 -15.98 -1.51
C ALA A 207 -4.96 -15.57 -0.11
N LEU A 208 -4.10 -14.92 0.69
CA LEU A 208 -4.49 -14.36 1.99
C LEU A 208 -5.59 -13.30 1.84
N VAL A 209 -5.42 -12.32 0.94
CA VAL A 209 -6.46 -11.31 0.68
C VAL A 209 -7.78 -11.95 0.27
N ALA A 210 -7.73 -12.92 -0.65
CA ALA A 210 -8.91 -13.66 -1.11
C ALA A 210 -9.64 -14.37 0.03
N GLN A 211 -8.90 -15.08 0.89
CA GLN A 211 -9.43 -15.80 2.04
C GLN A 211 -10.08 -14.85 3.05
N HIS A 212 -9.36 -13.79 3.43
CA HIS A 212 -9.84 -12.82 4.42
C HIS A 212 -11.05 -12.03 3.90
N ALA A 213 -11.03 -11.58 2.65
CA ALA A 213 -12.15 -10.89 2.02
C ALA A 213 -13.38 -11.80 1.87
N SER A 214 -13.20 -13.04 1.42
CA SER A 214 -14.29 -14.01 1.29
C SER A 214 -14.94 -14.31 2.64
N SER A 215 -14.12 -14.60 3.66
CA SER A 215 -14.60 -14.89 5.01
C SER A 215 -15.35 -13.69 5.61
N PHE A 216 -14.82 -12.48 5.43
CA PHE A 216 -15.47 -11.27 5.91
C PHE A 216 -16.82 -11.04 5.23
N LEU A 217 -16.85 -11.07 3.89
CA LEU A 217 -18.08 -10.84 3.12
C LEU A 217 -19.14 -11.89 3.42
N GLN A 218 -18.74 -13.16 3.55
CA GLN A 218 -19.64 -14.23 3.94
C GLN A 218 -20.23 -13.98 5.33
N LEU A 219 -19.39 -13.77 6.36
CA LEU A 219 -19.84 -13.49 7.72
C LEU A 219 -20.72 -12.25 7.80
N LEU A 220 -20.37 -11.20 7.07
CA LEU A 220 -21.17 -9.98 6.99
C LEU A 220 -22.53 -10.26 6.35
N SER A 221 -22.57 -10.97 5.22
CA SER A 221 -23.83 -11.34 4.56
C SER A 221 -24.73 -12.22 5.43
N GLU A 222 -24.13 -13.14 6.19
CA GLU A 222 -24.86 -14.02 7.11
C GLU A 222 -25.34 -13.28 8.36
N SER A 223 -24.59 -12.30 8.87
CA SER A 223 -24.98 -11.54 10.07
C SER A 223 -25.79 -10.29 9.77
N TRP A 224 -25.90 -9.89 8.49
CA TRP A 224 -26.53 -8.64 8.12
C TRP A 224 -28.03 -8.63 8.42
N THR A 225 -28.44 -7.62 9.17
CA THR A 225 -29.85 -7.31 9.42
C THR A 225 -30.06 -5.80 9.32
N CYS A 226 -31.08 -5.37 8.59
CA CYS A 226 -31.47 -3.97 8.55
C CYS A 226 -32.62 -3.73 9.53
N LEU A 227 -32.33 -3.02 10.63
CA LEU A 227 -33.34 -2.65 11.64
C LEU A 227 -34.42 -1.70 11.10
N LYS A 228 -34.12 -0.98 10.01
CA LYS A 228 -35.03 -0.07 9.31
C LYS A 228 -35.41 -0.60 7.92
N SER A 229 -35.69 -1.89 7.81
CA SER A 229 -35.99 -2.54 6.52
C SER A 229 -37.16 -1.92 5.76
N THR A 230 -38.08 -1.23 6.44
CA THR A 230 -39.19 -0.50 5.82
C THR A 230 -38.80 0.86 5.24
N ALA A 231 -37.70 1.46 5.70
CA ALA A 231 -37.21 2.75 5.24
C ALA A 231 -36.02 2.62 4.27
N HIS A 232 -35.22 1.57 4.41
CA HIS A 232 -34.07 1.30 3.54
C HIS A 232 -34.47 0.31 2.45
N SER A 233 -34.34 0.72 1.20
CA SER A 233 -34.66 -0.14 0.04
C SER A 233 -33.46 -0.97 -0.42
N LYS A 234 -32.23 -0.51 -0.15
CA LYS A 234 -31.02 -1.16 -0.64
C LYS A 234 -29.81 -0.88 0.25
N HIS A 235 -28.99 -1.91 0.44
CA HIS A 235 -27.68 -1.82 1.07
C HIS A 235 -26.62 -2.33 0.11
N THR A 236 -25.55 -1.56 -0.06
CA THR A 236 -24.44 -1.92 -0.95
C THR A 236 -23.12 -1.78 -0.19
N ILE A 237 -22.31 -2.83 -0.21
CA ILE A 237 -20.92 -2.80 0.20
C ILE A 237 -20.08 -2.46 -1.02
N LYS A 238 -19.17 -1.52 -0.86
CA LYS A 238 -18.15 -1.16 -1.84
C LYS A 238 -16.80 -1.62 -1.29
N LEU A 239 -16.27 -2.73 -1.79
CA LEU A 239 -14.96 -3.26 -1.40
C LEU A 239 -13.88 -2.59 -2.24
N LEU A 240 -13.01 -1.80 -1.61
CA LEU A 240 -11.88 -1.18 -2.32
C LEU A 240 -10.84 -2.26 -2.68
N LEU A 241 -10.27 -2.11 -3.88
CA LEU A 241 -9.33 -3.07 -4.46
C LEU A 241 -7.92 -3.03 -3.84
N ASP A 242 -7.60 -1.99 -3.08
CA ASP A 242 -6.31 -1.83 -2.41
C ASP A 242 -6.36 -2.43 -0.99
N ALA A 243 -6.11 -3.73 -0.88
CA ALA A 243 -5.86 -4.40 0.39
C ALA A 243 -4.39 -4.26 0.82
N VAL A 244 -4.17 -4.16 2.13
CA VAL A 244 -2.83 -4.12 2.72
C VAL A 244 -2.60 -5.39 3.53
N VAL A 245 -1.53 -6.12 3.21
CA VAL A 245 -1.12 -7.31 3.96
C VAL A 245 0.05 -6.95 4.86
N SER A 246 -0.09 -7.23 6.15
CA SER A 246 0.98 -7.07 7.13
C SER A 246 1.89 -8.30 7.11
N VAL A 247 3.19 -8.05 6.96
CA VAL A 247 4.21 -9.11 6.87
C VAL A 247 4.45 -9.79 8.22
N SER A 248 4.25 -9.08 9.34
CA SER A 248 4.59 -9.57 10.67
C SER A 248 3.62 -10.61 11.22
N ASP A 249 2.33 -10.48 10.93
CA ASP A 249 1.25 -11.26 11.53
C ASP A 249 0.30 -11.89 10.50
N SER A 250 0.60 -11.75 9.20
CA SER A 250 -0.29 -12.17 8.12
C SER A 250 -1.70 -11.58 8.23
N SER A 251 -1.86 -10.44 8.91
CA SER A 251 -3.14 -9.75 8.97
C SER A 251 -3.40 -9.02 7.66
N VAL A 252 -4.68 -8.92 7.30
CA VAL A 252 -5.15 -8.25 6.09
C VAL A 252 -6.01 -7.08 6.51
N THR A 253 -5.65 -5.89 6.03
CA THR A 253 -6.48 -4.69 6.15
C THR A 253 -7.25 -4.49 4.87
N LEU A 254 -8.58 -4.57 4.96
CA LEU A 254 -9.51 -4.26 3.87
C LEU A 254 -10.15 -2.88 4.11
N ARG A 255 -10.50 -2.19 3.04
CA ARG A 255 -11.27 -0.94 3.11
C ARG A 255 -12.62 -1.16 2.45
N ILE A 256 -13.68 -0.79 3.15
CA ILE A 256 -15.04 -0.91 2.65
C ILE A 256 -15.78 0.41 2.82
N VAL A 257 -16.70 0.69 1.91
CA VAL A 257 -17.71 1.75 2.10
C VAL A 257 -19.07 1.09 2.06
N LEU A 258 -19.82 1.25 3.15
CA LEU A 258 -21.22 0.86 3.20
C LEU A 258 -22.06 2.01 2.69
N ASN A 259 -22.94 1.71 1.74
CA ASN A 259 -23.94 2.63 1.22
C ASN A 259 -25.33 2.08 1.51
N TYR A 260 -26.27 2.95 1.85
CA TYR A 260 -27.68 2.58 1.86
C TYR A 260 -28.54 3.62 1.15
N GLU A 261 -29.60 3.14 0.50
CA GLU A 261 -30.64 3.95 -0.11
C GLU A 261 -31.88 3.91 0.80
N ALA A 262 -32.32 5.09 1.23
CA ALA A 262 -33.52 5.25 2.04
C ALA A 262 -34.58 6.08 1.32
N LEU A 263 -35.84 5.70 1.48
CA LEU A 263 -37.00 6.45 1.00
C LEU A 263 -37.57 7.27 2.16
N GLU A 264 -37.45 8.59 2.07
CA GLU A 264 -38.08 9.52 3.02
C GLU A 264 -39.05 10.42 2.23
N GLY A 265 -40.32 10.00 2.19
CA GLY A 265 -41.33 10.60 1.31
C GLY A 265 -41.06 10.29 -0.16
N ALA A 266 -40.91 11.34 -0.99
CA ALA A 266 -40.58 11.22 -2.42
C ALA A 266 -39.07 11.36 -2.72
N LEU A 267 -38.24 11.62 -1.70
CA LEU A 267 -36.80 11.86 -1.87
C LEU A 267 -35.98 10.61 -1.50
N LYS A 268 -34.97 10.31 -2.32
CA LYS A 268 -34.00 9.25 -2.08
C LYS A 268 -32.81 9.80 -1.32
N HIS A 269 -32.58 9.32 -0.11
CA HIS A 269 -31.41 9.67 0.68
C HIS A 269 -30.33 8.59 0.55
N HIS A 270 -29.08 9.01 0.35
CA HIS A 270 -27.91 8.14 0.31
C HIS A 270 -26.99 8.49 1.48
N SER A 271 -26.47 7.47 2.16
CA SER A 271 -25.48 7.68 3.23
C SER A 271 -24.32 6.72 3.04
N LEU A 272 -23.12 7.25 3.22
CA LEU A 272 -21.86 6.52 3.08
C LEU A 272 -21.19 6.38 4.44
N LEU A 273 -20.79 5.15 4.77
CA LEU A 273 -20.00 4.84 5.95
C LEU A 273 -18.72 4.12 5.52
N SER A 274 -17.59 4.79 5.66
CA SER A 274 -16.27 4.21 5.38
C SER A 274 -15.75 3.46 6.60
N LEU A 275 -15.37 2.20 6.40
CA LEU A 275 -14.83 1.32 7.44
C LEU A 275 -13.49 0.72 7.02
N ARG A 276 -12.61 0.54 8.00
CA ARG A 276 -11.39 -0.25 7.87
C ARG A 276 -11.62 -1.58 8.59
N ILE A 277 -11.37 -2.68 7.88
CA ILE A 277 -11.52 -4.03 8.42
C ILE A 277 -10.13 -4.59 8.66
N GLN A 278 -9.76 -4.83 9.91
CA GLN A 278 -8.52 -5.52 10.26
C GLN A 278 -8.83 -6.98 10.52
N SER A 279 -8.40 -7.84 9.61
CA SER A 279 -8.66 -9.27 9.63
C SER A 279 -7.40 -10.05 10.00
N GLN A 280 -7.50 -10.96 10.97
CA GLN A 280 -6.37 -11.73 11.48
C GLN A 280 -6.73 -13.21 11.65
N ASN A 281 -5.73 -14.07 11.49
CA ASN A 281 -5.86 -15.50 11.80
C ASN A 281 -6.00 -15.70 13.30
N LEU A 282 -7.00 -16.47 13.71
CA LEU A 282 -7.12 -16.96 15.08
C LEU A 282 -6.17 -18.14 15.22
N SER A 283 -4.96 -17.89 15.72
CA SER A 283 -4.09 -18.97 16.20
C SER A 283 -4.88 -19.78 17.21
N ARG A 284 -5.24 -21.02 16.86
CA ARG A 284 -5.79 -21.98 17.82
C ARG A 284 -4.65 -22.32 18.77
N ASN A 285 -4.43 -21.45 19.76
CA ASN A 285 -3.58 -21.79 20.88
C ASN A 285 -4.23 -23.02 21.49
N ASN A 286 -3.61 -24.18 21.30
CA ASN A 286 -3.86 -25.35 22.12
C ASN A 286 -3.49 -24.94 23.55
N THR A 287 -4.41 -24.29 24.25
CA THR A 287 -4.34 -24.15 25.70
C THR A 287 -4.50 -25.56 26.24
N GLY A 288 -3.36 -26.21 26.47
CA GLY A 288 -3.26 -27.41 27.28
C GLY A 288 -4.02 -27.17 28.57
N LEU A 289 -4.90 -28.12 28.86
CA LEU A 289 -5.63 -28.24 30.11
C LEU A 289 -4.64 -28.10 31.29
N PRO A 290 -4.88 -27.20 32.27
CA PRO A 290 -4.07 -27.20 33.48
C PRO A 290 -4.50 -28.40 34.34
N THR A 291 -3.67 -29.44 34.39
CA THR A 291 -3.78 -30.46 35.44
C THR A 291 -3.37 -29.84 36.79
N PRO A 292 -4.13 -30.07 37.87
CA PRO A 292 -3.78 -29.56 39.19
C PRO A 292 -2.64 -30.39 39.80
N GLU A 293 -1.66 -29.69 40.37
CA GLU A 293 -0.58 -30.26 41.17
C GLU A 293 -1.13 -30.85 42.49
N SER A 294 -0.63 -32.02 42.87
CA SER A 294 -0.25 -32.29 44.27
C SER A 294 0.63 -33.56 44.40
N SER A 295 1.92 -33.28 44.56
CA SER A 295 2.81 -33.82 45.60
C SER A 295 3.34 -35.26 45.57
N PRO A 296 4.50 -35.49 46.24
CA PRO A 296 5.62 -36.25 45.68
C PRO A 296 5.85 -37.60 46.36
N HIS A 297 6.60 -38.50 45.72
CA HIS A 297 7.72 -39.24 46.33
C HIS A 297 8.30 -40.29 45.35
N GLN A 298 9.61 -40.16 45.12
CA GLN A 298 10.64 -41.21 45.16
C GLN A 298 10.71 -42.37 44.12
N HIS A 299 11.94 -42.43 43.56
CA HIS A 299 12.78 -43.61 43.32
C HIS A 299 12.67 -44.45 42.02
N LEU A 300 13.83 -44.47 41.34
CA LEU A 300 14.53 -45.59 40.67
C LEU A 300 14.10 -46.12 39.29
N CYS A 301 15.06 -45.95 38.37
CA CYS A 301 15.67 -46.93 37.46
C CYS A 301 14.86 -47.70 36.40
N GLU A 302 15.43 -47.62 35.18
CA GLU A 302 15.69 -48.70 34.22
C GLU A 302 14.58 -49.29 33.31
N SER A 303 14.89 -49.16 32.01
CA SER A 303 14.91 -50.19 30.96
C SER A 303 13.66 -50.53 30.12
N GLN A 304 13.83 -50.27 28.81
CA GLN A 304 13.60 -51.12 27.63
C GLN A 304 12.30 -51.95 27.44
N SER A 305 11.67 -51.69 26.28
CA SER A 305 11.00 -52.66 25.36
C SER A 305 9.77 -53.43 25.90
N THR A 306 8.66 -53.69 25.21
CA THR A 306 8.44 -54.26 23.87
C THR A 306 6.92 -54.17 23.56
N ALA A 307 6.56 -54.53 22.32
CA ALA A 307 5.25 -54.56 21.68
C ALA A 307 4.05 -55.12 22.49
N GLU A 308 2.82 -54.70 22.13
CA GLU A 308 1.76 -55.55 21.54
C GLU A 308 0.41 -54.81 21.35
N ARG A 309 -0.21 -55.01 20.18
CA ARG A 309 -1.67 -54.88 19.90
C ARG A 309 -2.39 -56.15 20.44
N PRO A 310 -3.74 -56.35 20.44
CA PRO A 310 -4.83 -55.59 19.79
C PRO A 310 -6.18 -55.45 20.57
N ALA A 311 -7.07 -54.63 19.98
CA ALA A 311 -8.54 -54.74 19.85
C ALA A 311 -9.45 -55.17 21.03
N LYS A 312 -10.54 -54.40 21.24
CA LYS A 312 -11.92 -54.90 21.37
C LYS A 312 -12.95 -53.77 21.37
N GLY A 313 -13.96 -53.92 20.50
CA GLY A 313 -15.15 -53.07 20.42
C GLY A 313 -16.20 -53.38 21.50
N ARG A 314 -17.10 -52.42 21.71
CA ARG A 314 -18.33 -52.56 22.52
C ARG A 314 -19.37 -51.64 21.87
N ARG A 315 -20.28 -52.15 21.05
CA ARG A 315 -21.59 -52.79 21.33
C ARG A 315 -22.60 -51.83 22.00
N VAL A 316 -23.51 -51.35 21.16
CA VAL A 316 -24.72 -50.58 21.44
C VAL A 316 -25.79 -51.49 22.05
N ARG A 317 -26.61 -50.96 22.97
CA ARG A 317 -27.92 -51.52 23.36
C ARG A 317 -28.96 -50.40 23.39
N PHE A 318 -30.07 -50.65 22.70
CA PHE A 318 -31.35 -49.95 22.83
C PHE A 318 -32.24 -50.70 23.83
N ALA A 319 -33.12 -49.98 24.53
CA ALA A 319 -34.31 -50.52 25.16
C ALA A 319 -35.42 -49.45 25.18
N ASP A 320 -36.61 -49.84 24.71
CA ASP A 320 -37.83 -49.04 24.60
C ASP A 320 -38.79 -49.25 25.79
N SER A 321 -39.35 -48.12 26.30
CA SER A 321 -40.76 -47.88 26.73
C SER A 321 -41.43 -48.65 27.90
N PRO A 322 -42.58 -48.20 28.49
CA PRO A 322 -43.32 -46.91 28.36
C PRO A 322 -43.95 -46.31 29.68
N HIS A 323 -44.58 -45.12 29.52
CA HIS A 323 -45.67 -44.48 30.32
C HIS A 323 -45.34 -43.84 31.69
N GLN A 324 -45.89 -42.68 32.13
CA GLN A 324 -46.66 -41.57 31.56
C GLN A 324 -46.74 -40.45 32.63
N ALA A 325 -46.94 -39.20 32.19
CA ALA A 325 -47.54 -38.05 32.90
C ALA A 325 -46.68 -37.11 33.78
N SER A 326 -46.59 -35.88 33.26
CA SER A 326 -46.96 -34.61 33.93
C SER A 326 -45.84 -33.60 34.26
N LYS A 327 -45.98 -32.46 33.57
CA LYS A 327 -45.66 -31.07 33.96
C LYS A 327 -44.21 -30.57 33.84
N ARG A 328 -44.04 -29.69 32.85
CA ARG A 328 -43.79 -28.24 33.00
C ARG A 328 -42.67 -27.80 32.05
N GLU A 329 -43.09 -27.07 31.03
CA GLU A 329 -42.27 -26.38 30.05
C GLU A 329 -41.25 -25.46 30.73
N GLN A 330 -39.98 -25.59 30.33
CA GLN A 330 -38.99 -24.51 30.37
C GLN A 330 -38.18 -24.53 29.07
N PRO A 331 -37.83 -23.36 28.50
CA PRO A 331 -37.29 -23.28 27.16
C PRO A 331 -35.83 -23.74 27.11
N LEU A 332 -35.51 -24.45 26.04
CA LEU A 332 -34.17 -24.81 25.60
C LEU A 332 -33.35 -23.52 25.42
N LYS A 333 -32.23 -23.41 26.13
CA LYS A 333 -31.30 -22.28 26.04
C LYS A 333 -30.68 -22.22 24.64
N GLU A 334 -30.94 -21.12 23.94
CA GLU A 334 -30.23 -20.71 22.73
C GLU A 334 -28.71 -20.55 23.00
N PRO A 335 -27.85 -20.79 21.98
CA PRO A 335 -26.44 -20.48 22.09
C PRO A 335 -26.26 -18.96 22.22
N LYS A 336 -25.66 -18.53 23.33
CA LYS A 336 -25.36 -17.13 23.62
C LYS A 336 -24.46 -16.55 22.52
N SER A 337 -25.02 -15.67 21.68
CA SER A 337 -24.25 -14.72 20.88
C SER A 337 -23.39 -13.91 21.85
N THR A 338 -22.07 -14.03 21.72
CA THR A 338 -21.13 -13.36 22.63
C THR A 338 -21.18 -11.87 22.34
N GLY A 339 -21.72 -11.11 23.30
CA GLY A 339 -21.85 -9.67 23.22
C GLY A 339 -20.49 -8.99 23.09
N MET A 340 -20.49 -7.88 22.34
CA MET A 340 -19.36 -6.98 22.19
C MET A 340 -18.79 -6.58 23.56
N SER A 341 -17.51 -6.86 23.78
CA SER A 341 -16.74 -6.33 24.89
C SER A 341 -15.61 -5.45 24.35
N ILE A 342 -15.50 -4.24 24.90
CA ILE A 342 -14.59 -3.18 24.44
C ILE A 342 -13.41 -3.12 25.40
N GLN A 343 -12.19 -3.36 24.91
CA GLN A 343 -10.98 -2.84 25.54
C GLN A 343 -9.97 -2.32 24.51
N HIS A 344 -9.70 -1.01 24.63
CA HIS A 344 -8.54 -0.21 24.23
C HIS A 344 -7.68 -0.67 23.03
N LEU A 345 -7.89 -0.04 21.86
CA LEU A 345 -6.88 0.28 20.84
C LEU A 345 -7.32 1.58 20.12
N GLN A 346 -6.38 2.46 19.77
CA GLN A 346 -6.64 3.75 19.13
C GLN A 346 -7.27 3.58 17.73
N GLY A 347 -8.40 4.26 17.51
CA GLY A 347 -9.34 4.02 16.40
C GLY A 347 -10.55 3.25 16.93
N ALA A 348 -11.71 3.89 17.06
CA ALA A 348 -12.85 3.28 17.76
C ALA A 348 -13.31 2.01 17.03
N CYS A 349 -12.89 0.85 17.55
CA CYS A 349 -13.39 -0.45 17.11
C CYS A 349 -14.88 -0.50 17.40
N ILE A 350 -15.69 -0.60 16.34
CA ILE A 350 -17.16 -0.58 16.40
C ILE A 350 -17.69 -1.98 16.68
N GLY A 351 -16.91 -3.02 16.43
CA GLY A 351 -17.33 -4.41 16.61
C GLY A 351 -16.40 -5.38 15.91
N HIS A 352 -16.70 -6.67 15.99
CA HIS A 352 -15.97 -7.71 15.29
C HIS A 352 -16.92 -8.75 14.70
N LEU A 353 -16.49 -9.38 13.61
CA LEU A 353 -17.08 -10.58 13.04
C LEU A 353 -16.02 -11.67 13.08
N ALA A 354 -16.37 -12.88 13.52
CA ALA A 354 -15.40 -13.97 13.57
C ALA A 354 -16.02 -15.30 13.17
N ASN A 355 -15.18 -16.19 12.67
CA ASN A 355 -15.46 -17.62 12.56
C ASN A 355 -14.34 -18.40 13.25
N ASP A 356 -14.32 -19.72 13.09
CA ASP A 356 -13.34 -20.59 13.73
C ASP A 356 -11.88 -20.33 13.32
N CYS A 357 -11.64 -19.63 12.21
CA CYS A 357 -10.31 -19.42 11.63
C CYS A 357 -9.86 -17.95 11.64
N LEU A 358 -10.80 -17.01 11.52
CA LEU A 358 -10.53 -15.60 11.26
C LEU A 358 -11.37 -14.70 12.16
N ALA A 359 -10.74 -13.63 12.64
CA ALA A 359 -11.41 -12.53 13.32
C ALA A 359 -11.23 -11.22 12.55
N HIS A 360 -12.34 -10.54 12.30
CA HIS A 360 -12.44 -9.31 11.51
C HIS A 360 -12.90 -8.18 12.41
N HIS A 361 -12.03 -7.21 12.69
CA HIS A 361 -12.33 -6.04 13.51
C HIS A 361 -12.77 -4.88 12.63
N LEU A 362 -13.93 -4.28 12.94
CA LEU A 362 -14.50 -3.15 12.21
C LEU A 362 -14.07 -1.86 12.90
N MET A 363 -13.31 -1.03 12.21
CA MET A 363 -12.81 0.25 12.73
C MET A 363 -13.39 1.42 11.95
N THR A 364 -13.83 2.48 12.65
CA THR A 364 -14.13 3.76 11.98
C THR A 364 -12.83 4.39 11.50
N GLY A 365 -12.83 4.88 10.27
CA GLY A 365 -11.71 5.68 9.77
C GLY A 365 -11.73 7.08 10.38
N HIS A 366 -10.96 7.31 11.44
CA HIS A 366 -10.54 8.68 11.83
C HIS A 366 -9.25 9.12 11.15
N ASP A 367 -8.77 8.35 10.17
CA ASP A 367 -7.47 8.57 9.56
C ASP A 367 -7.51 9.81 8.65
N ARG A 368 -6.67 10.81 8.96
CA ARG A 368 -6.52 12.03 8.15
C ARG A 368 -5.98 11.75 6.74
N ASP A 369 -5.39 10.58 6.53
CA ASP A 369 -4.93 10.06 5.23
C ASP A 369 -5.99 9.21 4.50
N SER A 370 -7.17 9.02 5.09
CA SER A 370 -8.30 8.52 4.31
C SER A 370 -8.57 9.56 3.25
N ILE A 371 -8.40 9.16 1.97
CA ILE A 371 -9.00 9.84 0.83
C ILE A 371 -10.33 10.37 1.33
N ALA A 372 -10.42 11.69 1.36
CA ALA A 372 -11.51 12.43 1.93
C ALA A 372 -12.76 12.10 1.11
N ILE A 373 -13.35 10.91 1.34
CA ILE A 373 -14.77 10.67 1.18
C ILE A 373 -15.38 11.47 2.34
N GLN A 374 -15.21 12.80 2.27
CA GLN A 374 -15.96 13.75 3.07
C GLN A 374 -17.41 13.36 2.87
N THR A 375 -18.18 13.49 3.93
CA THR A 375 -19.59 13.09 4.08
C THR A 375 -20.56 13.71 3.06
N GLN A 376 -20.07 14.40 2.02
CA GLN A 376 -20.83 14.66 0.81
C GLN A 376 -20.82 13.40 -0.09
N PRO A 377 -21.92 13.10 -0.79
CA PRO A 377 -21.96 11.97 -1.70
C PRO A 377 -21.00 12.24 -2.88
N ALA A 378 -19.73 11.80 -2.75
CA ALA A 378 -18.81 11.75 -3.86
C ALA A 378 -19.48 10.94 -4.97
N SER A 379 -19.59 11.53 -6.16
CA SER A 379 -20.33 10.87 -7.24
C SER A 379 -19.61 9.56 -7.60
N VAL A 380 -20.33 8.45 -7.55
CA VAL A 380 -19.78 7.15 -7.93
C VAL A 380 -19.85 7.04 -9.44
N SER A 381 -18.71 6.82 -10.08
CA SER A 381 -18.62 6.60 -11.51
C SER A 381 -18.15 5.18 -11.79
N SER A 382 -18.80 4.54 -12.77
CA SER A 382 -18.32 3.28 -13.33
C SER A 382 -17.04 3.49 -14.14
N LEU A 383 -16.11 2.54 -14.05
CA LEU A 383 -14.85 2.57 -14.81
C LEU A 383 -15.09 2.55 -16.32
N ALA A 384 -16.15 1.89 -16.78
CA ALA A 384 -16.55 1.88 -18.18
C ALA A 384 -16.96 3.27 -18.71
N SER A 385 -17.30 4.22 -17.84
CA SER A 385 -17.55 5.61 -18.23
C SER A 385 -16.29 6.36 -18.65
N LEU A 386 -15.10 5.94 -18.19
CA LEU A 386 -13.82 6.58 -18.52
C LEU A 386 -13.35 6.29 -19.94
N VAL A 387 -13.62 5.09 -20.44
CA VAL A 387 -13.30 4.66 -21.82
C VAL A 387 -14.40 5.01 -22.82
N SER A 388 -15.44 5.72 -22.37
CA SER A 388 -16.55 6.16 -23.21
C SER A 388 -16.13 7.38 -24.05
N PRO A 389 -16.48 7.43 -25.35
CA PRO A 389 -16.14 8.57 -26.23
C PRO A 389 -16.71 9.91 -25.75
N THR A 390 -17.69 9.90 -24.85
CA THR A 390 -18.35 11.09 -24.29
C THR A 390 -17.50 11.85 -23.27
N LYS A 391 -16.56 11.19 -22.57
CA LYS A 391 -15.62 11.87 -21.67
C LYS A 391 -14.28 12.04 -22.39
N LYS A 392 -13.98 13.25 -22.90
CA LYS A 392 -12.65 13.62 -23.42
C LYS A 392 -11.62 13.82 -22.30
N LEU A 393 -11.55 12.87 -21.37
CA LEU A 393 -10.55 12.92 -20.31
C LEU A 393 -9.29 12.23 -20.85
N GLU A 394 -8.25 13.02 -21.13
CA GLU A 394 -6.96 12.47 -21.57
C GLU A 394 -6.25 11.83 -20.37
N VAL A 395 -6.40 10.51 -20.25
CA VAL A 395 -5.68 9.73 -19.24
C VAL A 395 -4.29 9.40 -19.75
N SER A 396 -3.28 9.70 -18.93
CA SER A 396 -1.87 9.47 -19.28
C SER A 396 -1.57 7.99 -19.48
N VAL A 397 -0.58 7.67 -20.31
CA VAL A 397 -0.15 6.28 -20.55
C VAL A 397 0.26 5.57 -19.23
N PRO A 398 1.02 6.19 -18.31
CA PRO A 398 1.30 5.61 -17.00
C PRO A 398 0.04 5.29 -16.20
N ASP A 399 -0.94 6.20 -16.15
CA ASP A 399 -2.18 5.98 -15.39
C ASP A 399 -2.99 4.80 -15.97
N ARG A 400 -3.01 4.63 -17.30
CA ARG A 400 -3.64 3.47 -17.96
C ARG A 400 -2.97 2.16 -17.57
N LEU A 401 -1.64 2.14 -17.51
CA LEU A 401 -0.89 0.94 -17.11
C LEU A 401 -1.05 0.64 -15.62
N HIS A 402 -1.07 1.65 -14.76
CA HIS A 402 -1.38 1.49 -13.33
C HIS A 402 -2.80 0.96 -13.12
N LEU A 403 -3.78 1.44 -13.88
CA LEU A 403 -5.15 0.93 -13.87
C LEU A 403 -5.20 -0.54 -14.29
N ALA A 404 -4.55 -0.89 -15.41
CA ALA A 404 -4.42 -2.25 -15.89
C ALA A 404 -3.77 -3.18 -14.84
N LEU A 405 -2.68 -2.73 -14.21
CA LEU A 405 -1.97 -3.46 -13.17
C LEU A 405 -2.85 -3.71 -11.95
N ARG A 406 -3.59 -2.69 -11.49
CA ARG A 406 -4.53 -2.84 -10.37
C ARG A 406 -5.58 -3.88 -10.68
N LEU A 407 -6.26 -3.81 -11.84
CA LEU A 407 -7.26 -4.80 -12.22
C LEU A 407 -6.68 -6.23 -12.29
N ALA A 408 -5.50 -6.40 -12.88
CA ALA A 408 -4.86 -7.72 -12.97
C ALA A 408 -4.54 -8.31 -11.59
N ARG A 409 -4.04 -7.50 -10.65
CA ARG A 409 -3.83 -7.91 -9.26
C ARG A 409 -5.14 -8.23 -8.57
N SER A 410 -6.16 -7.39 -8.75
CA SER A 410 -7.47 -7.58 -8.13
C SER A 410 -8.17 -8.86 -8.60
N VAL A 411 -8.03 -9.25 -9.87
CA VAL A 411 -8.50 -10.57 -10.32
C VAL A 411 -7.85 -11.69 -9.52
N LEU A 412 -6.52 -11.68 -9.38
CA LEU A 412 -5.83 -12.71 -8.59
C LEU A 412 -6.22 -12.68 -7.10
N GLN A 413 -6.46 -11.49 -6.54
CA GLN A 413 -6.82 -11.30 -5.13
C GLN A 413 -8.28 -11.61 -4.81
N TYR A 414 -9.21 -11.42 -5.75
CA TYR A 414 -10.63 -11.41 -5.45
C TYR A 414 -11.48 -12.34 -6.31
N HIS A 415 -10.91 -13.05 -7.31
CA HIS A 415 -11.70 -13.93 -8.20
C HIS A 415 -12.56 -14.99 -7.48
N SER A 416 -12.15 -15.44 -6.30
CA SER A 416 -12.88 -16.44 -5.51
C SER A 416 -13.87 -15.82 -4.52
N THR A 417 -13.96 -14.48 -4.46
CA THR A 417 -14.84 -13.78 -3.53
C THR A 417 -16.24 -13.60 -4.12
N PRO A 418 -17.30 -13.53 -3.29
CA PRO A 418 -18.67 -13.35 -3.78
C PRO A 418 -18.91 -12.04 -4.56
N CYS A 419 -18.05 -11.04 -4.38
CA CYS A 419 -18.17 -9.76 -5.08
C CYS A 419 -17.61 -9.80 -6.50
N TRP A 420 -16.74 -10.76 -6.85
CA TRP A 420 -16.13 -10.85 -8.16
C TRP A 420 -16.81 -11.91 -9.02
N ARG A 421 -17.63 -11.48 -9.99
CA ARG A 421 -18.34 -12.42 -10.88
C ARG A 421 -17.42 -12.95 -11.99
N PRO A 422 -17.66 -14.17 -12.49
CA PRO A 422 -16.87 -14.72 -13.59
C PRO A 422 -16.92 -13.85 -14.87
N ASN A 423 -18.13 -13.40 -15.28
CA ASN A 423 -18.34 -12.60 -16.48
C ASN A 423 -18.28 -11.08 -16.23
N TRP A 424 -17.40 -10.64 -15.32
CA TRP A 424 -17.28 -9.22 -14.97
C TRP A 424 -16.81 -8.37 -16.15
N ASN A 425 -17.12 -7.07 -16.12
CA ASN A 425 -16.61 -6.10 -17.08
C ASN A 425 -16.29 -4.75 -16.39
N LEU A 426 -15.81 -3.76 -17.16
CA LEU A 426 -15.47 -2.45 -16.61
C LEU A 426 -16.68 -1.72 -15.96
N SER A 427 -17.91 -2.18 -16.21
CA SER A 427 -19.11 -1.61 -15.58
C SER A 427 -19.27 -2.05 -14.13
N ASP A 428 -18.72 -3.22 -13.76
CA ASP A 428 -18.79 -3.80 -12.41
C ASP A 428 -17.76 -3.19 -11.45
N VAL A 429 -16.77 -2.48 -11.99
CA VAL A 429 -15.76 -1.75 -11.20
C VAL A 429 -16.11 -0.26 -11.21
N SER A 430 -16.13 0.34 -10.02
CA SER A 430 -16.47 1.75 -9.83
C SER A 430 -15.38 2.49 -9.07
N TYR A 431 -15.43 3.82 -9.10
CA TYR A 431 -14.55 4.70 -8.34
C TYR A 431 -15.34 5.92 -7.83
N PHE A 432 -14.84 6.58 -6.79
CA PHE A 432 -15.37 7.85 -6.31
C PHE A 432 -14.71 9.00 -7.08
N ASP A 433 -15.53 9.89 -7.65
CA ASP A 433 -15.06 11.11 -8.30
C ASP A 433 -14.65 12.13 -7.22
N ILE A 434 -13.36 12.44 -7.16
CA ILE A 434 -12.76 13.32 -6.15
C ILE A 434 -12.26 14.57 -6.84
N ASP A 435 -12.98 15.68 -6.69
CA ASP A 435 -12.57 17.04 -7.06
C ASP A 435 -11.90 17.17 -8.45
N SER A 436 -12.34 16.36 -9.42
CA SER A 436 -11.75 16.26 -10.78
C SER A 436 -10.30 15.74 -10.84
N ASP A 437 -9.71 15.26 -9.74
CA ASP A 437 -8.44 14.54 -9.73
C ASP A 437 -8.67 13.06 -10.04
N LEU A 438 -8.47 12.70 -11.31
CA LEU A 438 -8.59 11.31 -11.75
C LEU A 438 -7.59 10.39 -11.03
N SER A 439 -6.37 10.84 -10.76
CA SER A 439 -5.35 9.99 -10.14
C SER A 439 -5.75 9.63 -8.70
N ALA A 440 -6.27 10.61 -7.94
CA ALA A 440 -6.87 10.37 -6.63
C ALA A 440 -8.12 9.48 -6.73
N SER A 441 -8.99 9.74 -7.70
CA SER A 441 -10.21 8.97 -7.97
C SER A 441 -9.90 7.49 -8.25
N LEU A 442 -8.90 7.19 -9.09
CA LEU A 442 -8.49 5.83 -9.42
C LEU A 442 -7.87 5.06 -8.24
N LYS A 443 -7.46 5.73 -7.15
CA LYS A 443 -7.06 5.04 -5.89
C LYS A 443 -8.25 4.55 -5.08
N THR A 444 -9.47 4.84 -5.53
CA THR A 444 -10.70 4.41 -4.87
C THR A 444 -11.46 3.34 -5.64
N LEU A 445 -10.79 2.62 -6.54
CA LEU A 445 -11.42 1.54 -7.28
C LEU A 445 -12.02 0.54 -6.31
N HIS A 446 -13.26 0.17 -6.57
CA HIS A 446 -14.03 -0.72 -5.73
C HIS A 446 -15.02 -1.54 -6.55
N ILE A 447 -15.46 -2.65 -5.96
CA ILE A 447 -16.56 -3.46 -6.47
C ILE A 447 -17.74 -3.39 -5.53
N ASP A 448 -18.91 -3.30 -6.13
CA ASP A 448 -20.18 -3.20 -5.43
C ASP A 448 -20.79 -4.59 -5.21
N THR A 449 -21.32 -4.82 -4.01
CA THR A 449 -22.10 -6.01 -3.69
C THR A 449 -23.30 -5.64 -2.84
N ASN A 450 -24.47 -6.11 -3.23
CA ASN A 450 -25.68 -5.82 -2.48
C ASN A 450 -25.79 -6.75 -1.27
N LEU A 451 -26.15 -6.17 -0.13
CA LEU A 451 -26.51 -6.91 1.07
C LEU A 451 -28.00 -7.20 1.04
N VAL A 452 -28.35 -8.47 0.90
CA VAL A 452 -29.74 -8.93 0.93
C VAL A 452 -30.05 -9.42 2.36
N PRO A 453 -31.08 -8.89 3.04
CA PRO A 453 -31.47 -9.38 4.36
C PRO A 453 -31.89 -10.86 4.32
N LYS A 454 -31.56 -11.63 5.37
CA LYS A 454 -31.92 -13.05 5.49
C LYS A 454 -33.43 -13.34 5.31
N THR A 455 -34.29 -12.41 5.71
CA THR A 455 -35.75 -12.55 5.62
C THR A 455 -36.26 -12.58 4.17
N ASP A 456 -35.58 -11.86 3.26
CA ASP A 456 -35.95 -11.83 1.84
C ASP A 456 -35.40 -13.03 1.07
N MET A 457 -34.25 -13.60 1.50
CA MET A 457 -33.69 -14.79 0.84
C MET A 457 -34.63 -15.99 0.87
N LEU A 458 -35.32 -16.24 1.99
CA LEU A 458 -36.26 -17.36 2.10
C LEU A 458 -37.51 -17.16 1.22
N ALA A 459 -37.97 -15.92 1.06
CA ALA A 459 -39.09 -15.59 0.18
C ALA A 459 -38.68 -15.70 -1.31
N MET A 460 -37.48 -15.25 -1.69
CA MET A 460 -36.98 -15.33 -3.06
C MET A 460 -36.67 -16.77 -3.49
N GLN A 461 -36.17 -17.61 -2.58
CA GLN A 461 -35.84 -19.01 -2.86
C GLN A 461 -37.10 -19.87 -3.13
N SER A 462 -38.25 -19.47 -2.57
CA SER A 462 -39.55 -20.08 -2.87
C SER A 462 -40.10 -19.69 -4.26
N VAL A 463 -39.76 -18.51 -4.78
CA VAL A 463 -40.25 -17.99 -6.08
C VAL A 463 -39.34 -18.40 -7.24
N LEU A 464 -38.03 -18.54 -7.00
CA LEU A 464 -37.05 -18.96 -8.02
C LEU A 464 -37.13 -20.45 -8.37
N SER A 465 -37.80 -21.27 -7.55
CA SER A 465 -37.98 -22.70 -7.81
C SER A 465 -39.07 -23.00 -8.87
N GLU A 466 -39.82 -22.00 -9.33
CA GLU A 466 -40.91 -22.15 -10.31
C GLU A 466 -40.62 -21.49 -11.68
N MET A 467 -39.45 -20.86 -11.86
CA MET A 467 -39.06 -20.21 -13.12
C MET A 467 -38.18 -21.14 -13.98
N PRO A 468 -38.33 -21.16 -15.32
CA PRO A 468 -37.37 -21.83 -16.20
C PRO A 468 -35.99 -21.24 -15.96
N THR A 469 -35.02 -22.08 -15.60
CA THR A 469 -33.62 -21.67 -15.50
C THR A 469 -33.18 -21.10 -16.86
N PRO A 470 -32.62 -19.87 -16.93
CA PRO A 470 -31.96 -19.42 -18.14
C PRO A 470 -30.90 -20.48 -18.54
N PRO A 471 -30.63 -20.66 -19.85
CA PRO A 471 -29.60 -21.60 -20.29
C PRO A 471 -28.34 -21.33 -19.47
N GLY A 472 -27.84 -22.37 -18.79
CA GLY A 472 -26.75 -22.23 -17.84
C GLY A 472 -25.54 -21.57 -18.50
N ASP A 473 -24.77 -20.79 -17.72
CA ASP A 473 -23.52 -20.15 -18.15
C ASP A 473 -22.61 -21.12 -18.94
N ASP A 474 -22.70 -22.42 -18.67
CA ASP A 474 -21.97 -23.49 -19.34
C ASP A 474 -22.27 -23.61 -20.85
N GLU A 475 -23.52 -23.39 -21.28
CA GLU A 475 -23.93 -23.56 -22.69
C GLU A 475 -23.48 -22.38 -23.56
N ALA A 476 -23.44 -21.16 -22.99
CA ALA A 476 -22.86 -19.98 -23.62
C ALA A 476 -21.32 -20.00 -23.65
N GLN A 477 -20.68 -20.59 -22.62
CA GLN A 477 -19.24 -20.85 -22.60
C GLN A 477 -18.82 -21.86 -23.68
N LEU A 478 -19.60 -22.94 -23.87
CA LEU A 478 -19.39 -23.94 -24.92
C LEU A 478 -19.50 -23.34 -26.33
N GLN A 479 -20.45 -22.41 -26.55
CA GLN A 479 -20.64 -21.78 -27.86
C GLN A 479 -19.58 -20.71 -28.21
N SER A 480 -19.01 -20.04 -27.20
CA SER A 480 -18.01 -18.97 -27.38
C SER A 480 -16.56 -19.48 -27.38
N GLY A 481 -16.33 -20.70 -26.89
CA GLY A 481 -15.00 -21.28 -26.72
C GLY A 481 -14.13 -20.48 -25.76
N ILE A 482 -14.73 -19.88 -24.73
CA ILE A 482 -14.02 -19.19 -23.65
C ILE A 482 -13.68 -20.22 -22.57
N ARG A 483 -12.38 -20.43 -22.33
CA ARG A 483 -11.91 -21.46 -21.37
C ARG A 483 -12.04 -21.00 -19.91
N ASN A 484 -11.83 -19.72 -19.66
CA ASN A 484 -12.02 -19.12 -18.35
C ASN A 484 -12.64 -17.73 -18.50
N PRO A 485 -13.90 -17.54 -18.07
CA PRO A 485 -14.60 -16.25 -18.22
C PRO A 485 -13.92 -15.10 -17.49
N THR A 486 -13.42 -15.32 -16.27
CA THR A 486 -12.74 -14.28 -15.47
C THR A 486 -11.49 -13.75 -16.14
N ILE A 487 -10.68 -14.65 -16.73
CA ILE A 487 -9.46 -14.31 -17.46
C ILE A 487 -9.80 -13.64 -18.80
N TYR A 488 -10.83 -14.12 -19.51
CA TYR A 488 -11.31 -13.48 -20.73
C TYR A 488 -11.78 -12.04 -20.46
N SER A 489 -12.59 -11.85 -19.41
CA SER A 489 -13.05 -10.55 -18.93
C SER A 489 -11.89 -9.61 -18.58
N LEU A 490 -10.83 -10.13 -17.93
CA LEU A 490 -9.60 -9.38 -17.74
C LEU A 490 -8.97 -8.96 -19.08
N GLY A 491 -8.87 -9.87 -20.04
CA GLY A 491 -8.38 -9.58 -21.38
C GLY A 491 -9.19 -8.48 -22.08
N ALA A 492 -10.52 -8.57 -22.03
CA ALA A 492 -11.40 -7.57 -22.63
C ALA A 492 -11.30 -6.20 -21.92
N ALA A 493 -11.18 -6.18 -20.59
CA ALA A 493 -10.96 -4.96 -19.81
C ALA A 493 -9.61 -4.30 -20.16
N LEU A 494 -8.53 -5.08 -20.22
CA LEU A 494 -7.20 -4.59 -20.61
C LEU A 494 -7.19 -4.09 -22.06
N LEU A 495 -7.89 -4.76 -22.98
CA LEU A 495 -8.02 -4.28 -24.36
C LEU A 495 -8.70 -2.91 -24.42
N GLN A 496 -9.80 -2.72 -23.67
CA GLN A 496 -10.50 -1.44 -23.57
C GLN A 496 -9.60 -0.34 -22.98
N ILE A 497 -8.79 -0.65 -21.96
CA ILE A 497 -7.84 0.30 -21.37
C ILE A 497 -6.71 0.65 -22.34
N GLY A 498 -6.15 -0.34 -23.04
CA GLY A 498 -5.06 -0.13 -23.99
C GLY A 498 -5.44 0.74 -25.18
N ARG A 499 -6.68 0.62 -25.64
CA ARG A 499 -7.23 1.44 -26.73
C ARG A 499 -7.92 2.70 -26.25
N TRP A 500 -8.32 2.72 -24.98
CA TRP A 500 -9.17 3.73 -24.37
C TRP A 500 -10.49 3.89 -25.11
N GLU A 501 -11.10 2.75 -25.41
CA GLU A 501 -12.31 2.61 -26.22
C GLU A 501 -13.19 1.52 -25.61
N ARG A 502 -14.50 1.71 -25.68
CA ARG A 502 -15.48 0.78 -25.12
C ARG A 502 -15.85 -0.28 -26.16
N PHE A 503 -15.87 -1.54 -25.74
CA PHE A 503 -16.27 -2.66 -26.58
C PHE A 503 -17.42 -3.43 -25.93
N ASP A 504 -18.27 -4.02 -26.76
CA ASP A 504 -19.20 -5.05 -26.32
C ASP A 504 -18.40 -6.31 -25.96
N THR A 505 -18.33 -6.62 -24.66
CA THR A 505 -17.55 -7.74 -24.13
C THR A 505 -18.14 -9.09 -24.50
N ASP A 506 -19.45 -9.13 -24.81
CA ASP A 506 -20.18 -10.33 -25.17
C ASP A 506 -19.92 -10.69 -26.64
N ASN A 507 -19.47 -9.72 -27.45
CA ASN A 507 -19.02 -9.95 -28.81
C ASN A 507 -17.59 -10.51 -28.86
N VAL A 508 -17.46 -11.80 -28.54
CA VAL A 508 -16.16 -12.52 -28.48
C VAL A 508 -15.36 -12.44 -29.77
N VAL A 509 -16.05 -12.44 -30.93
CA VAL A 509 -15.41 -12.32 -32.24
C VAL A 509 -14.75 -10.95 -32.41
N LEU A 510 -15.45 -9.87 -32.05
CA LEU A 510 -14.92 -8.51 -32.08
C LEU A 510 -13.72 -8.36 -31.14
N ILE A 511 -13.83 -8.85 -29.90
CA ILE A 511 -12.74 -8.79 -28.92
C ILE A 511 -11.50 -9.53 -29.44
N ARG A 512 -11.64 -10.78 -29.90
CA ARG A 512 -10.53 -11.57 -30.45
C ARG A 512 -9.92 -10.93 -31.70
N LYS A 513 -10.74 -10.38 -32.60
CA LYS A 513 -10.24 -9.68 -33.79
C LYS A 513 -9.45 -8.44 -33.41
N THR A 514 -9.96 -7.67 -32.44
CA THR A 514 -9.35 -6.41 -32.01
C THR A 514 -8.06 -6.65 -31.22
N ALA A 515 -7.99 -7.71 -30.43
CA ALA A 515 -6.80 -8.08 -29.68
C ALA A 515 -5.63 -8.58 -30.56
N ARG A 516 -5.87 -8.89 -31.85
CA ARG A 516 -4.80 -9.16 -32.84
C ARG A 516 -4.15 -7.88 -33.38
N LEU A 517 -4.81 -6.74 -33.22
CA LEU A 517 -4.31 -5.47 -33.69
C LEU A 517 -3.28 -4.91 -32.71
N GLU A 518 -2.41 -4.03 -33.18
CA GLU A 518 -1.44 -3.36 -32.31
C GLU A 518 -2.15 -2.52 -31.23
N SER A 519 -1.53 -2.48 -30.05
CA SER A 519 -1.95 -1.66 -28.93
C SER A 519 -1.19 -0.34 -28.93
N ARG A 520 -1.88 0.75 -28.54
CA ARG A 520 -1.24 2.07 -28.32
C ARG A 520 -0.26 2.06 -27.15
N LEU A 521 -0.34 1.04 -26.28
CA LEU A 521 0.58 0.81 -25.17
C LEU A 521 1.77 -0.10 -25.55
N GLY A 522 1.92 -0.42 -26.84
CA GLY A 522 3.04 -1.17 -27.39
C GLY A 522 2.83 -2.68 -27.52
N PRO A 523 3.78 -3.37 -28.18
CA PRO A 523 3.64 -4.78 -28.57
C PRO A 523 3.63 -5.75 -27.37
N LYS A 524 4.40 -5.46 -26.31
CA LYS A 524 4.38 -6.27 -25.07
C LYS A 524 3.00 -6.27 -24.41
N TYR A 525 2.37 -5.09 -24.34
CA TYR A 525 1.00 -4.97 -23.83
C TYR A 525 0.00 -5.70 -24.72
N ALA A 526 0.13 -5.60 -26.04
CA ALA A 526 -0.74 -6.36 -26.95
C ALA A 526 -0.60 -7.88 -26.74
N ALA A 527 0.62 -8.37 -26.56
CA ALA A 527 0.90 -9.80 -26.35
C ALA A 527 0.29 -10.34 -25.05
N LEU A 528 0.40 -9.62 -23.93
CA LEU A 528 -0.22 -10.06 -22.67
C LEU A 528 -1.75 -10.00 -22.73
N VAL A 529 -2.33 -8.99 -23.39
CA VAL A 529 -3.79 -8.92 -23.61
C VAL A 529 -4.28 -10.11 -24.42
N ALA A 530 -3.51 -10.51 -25.43
CA ALA A 530 -3.84 -11.68 -26.23
C ALA A 530 -3.78 -12.98 -25.42
N LYS A 531 -2.84 -13.14 -24.49
CA LYS A 531 -2.85 -14.33 -23.62
C LYS A 531 -4.12 -14.39 -22.77
N CYS A 532 -4.58 -13.25 -22.23
CA CYS A 532 -5.83 -13.17 -21.47
C CYS A 532 -7.08 -13.45 -22.32
N VAL A 533 -7.23 -12.80 -23.48
CA VAL A 533 -8.42 -12.94 -24.35
C VAL A 533 -8.58 -14.36 -24.91
N TRP A 534 -7.49 -15.08 -25.12
CA TRP A 534 -7.53 -16.48 -25.57
C TRP A 534 -7.48 -17.48 -24.41
N CYS A 535 -7.31 -17.00 -23.17
CA CYS A 535 -7.08 -17.81 -21.98
C CYS A 535 -5.96 -18.85 -22.21
N ASP A 536 -4.91 -18.46 -22.93
CA ASP A 536 -3.81 -19.35 -23.29
C ASP A 536 -2.55 -19.00 -22.50
N PHE A 537 -2.40 -19.70 -21.39
CA PHE A 537 -1.24 -19.65 -20.51
C PHE A 537 -0.46 -20.97 -20.52
N GLY A 538 -0.84 -21.93 -21.38
CA GLY A 538 -0.22 -23.26 -21.42
C GLY A 538 -0.44 -24.14 -20.18
N VAL A 539 -1.30 -23.74 -19.24
CA VAL A 539 -1.56 -24.44 -17.97
C VAL A 539 -3.03 -24.35 -17.60
N GLY A 540 -3.77 -25.46 -17.70
CA GLY A 540 -5.16 -25.56 -17.22
C GLY A 540 -6.08 -24.41 -17.64
N ASP A 541 -7.21 -24.28 -16.95
CA ASP A 541 -8.14 -23.16 -17.06
C ASP A 541 -8.81 -22.80 -15.71
N ASP A 542 -8.58 -23.57 -14.64
CA ASP A 542 -9.08 -23.26 -13.31
C ASP A 542 -8.21 -22.19 -12.62
N LEU A 543 -8.79 -21.04 -12.32
CA LEU A 543 -8.10 -19.94 -11.64
C LEU A 543 -7.80 -20.26 -10.16
N ASN A 544 -8.40 -21.31 -9.58
CA ASN A 544 -8.01 -21.83 -8.27
C ASN A 544 -6.70 -22.64 -8.32
N ASP A 545 -6.25 -23.06 -9.51
CA ASP A 545 -4.95 -23.72 -9.65
C ASP A 545 -3.82 -22.72 -9.47
N SER A 546 -3.04 -22.92 -8.40
CA SER A 546 -1.82 -22.17 -8.11
C SER A 546 -0.87 -22.05 -9.31
N ARG A 547 -0.80 -23.06 -10.19
CA ARG A 547 0.07 -23.04 -11.38
C ARG A 547 -0.42 -22.05 -12.42
N LEU A 548 -1.74 -21.97 -12.64
CA LEU A 548 -2.32 -20.98 -13.54
C LEU A 548 -2.17 -19.58 -12.97
N GLN A 549 -2.46 -19.38 -11.66
CA GLN A 549 -2.23 -18.08 -10.99
C GLN A 549 -0.77 -17.62 -11.09
N THR A 550 0.17 -18.54 -10.89
CA THR A 550 1.62 -18.31 -11.04
C THR A 550 1.96 -17.82 -12.44
N THR A 551 1.41 -18.47 -13.46
CA THR A 551 1.67 -18.14 -14.86
C THR A 551 1.03 -16.80 -15.24
N ILE A 552 -0.20 -16.51 -14.78
CA ILE A 552 -0.86 -15.22 -15.01
C ILE A 552 -0.09 -14.10 -14.33
N TYR A 553 0.37 -14.30 -13.09
CA TYR A 553 1.19 -13.32 -12.39
C TYR A 553 2.46 -12.98 -13.17
N GLU A 554 3.20 -13.99 -13.65
CA GLU A 554 4.40 -13.75 -14.46
C GLU A 554 4.10 -13.05 -15.78
N MET A 555 3.14 -13.56 -16.54
CA MET A 555 2.93 -13.15 -17.93
C MET A 555 2.07 -11.90 -18.07
N VAL A 556 1.38 -11.48 -17.00
CA VAL A 556 0.50 -10.31 -16.99
C VAL A 556 0.97 -9.29 -15.96
N VAL A 557 1.02 -9.66 -14.68
CA VAL A 557 1.32 -8.70 -13.59
C VAL A 557 2.76 -8.20 -13.68
N CYS A 558 3.75 -9.10 -13.75
CA CYS A 558 5.16 -8.70 -13.85
C CYS A 558 5.49 -7.98 -15.17
N GLU A 559 4.80 -8.31 -16.27
CA GLU A 559 4.99 -7.59 -17.54
C GLU A 559 4.42 -6.17 -17.47
N LEU A 560 3.27 -5.97 -16.82
CA LEU A 560 2.70 -4.64 -16.58
C LEU A 560 3.60 -3.80 -15.66
N GLU A 561 4.17 -4.41 -14.61
CA GLU A 561 5.14 -3.76 -13.72
C GLU A 561 6.38 -3.30 -14.50
N GLN A 562 6.97 -4.18 -15.32
CA GLN A 562 8.12 -3.82 -16.18
C GLN A 562 7.80 -2.66 -17.14
N LEU A 563 6.61 -2.67 -17.75
CA LEU A 563 6.19 -1.59 -18.65
C LEU A 563 6.08 -0.24 -17.93
N ILE A 564 5.57 -0.25 -16.70
CA ILE A 564 5.50 0.96 -15.85
C ILE A 564 6.90 1.43 -15.48
N GLU A 565 7.80 0.52 -15.06
CA GLU A 565 9.18 0.86 -14.69
C GLU A 565 9.95 1.53 -15.84
N VAL A 566 9.82 0.99 -17.05
CA VAL A 566 10.45 1.54 -18.26
C VAL A 566 9.93 2.95 -18.56
N LEU A 567 8.62 3.19 -18.41
CA LEU A 567 8.01 4.49 -18.70
C LEU A 567 8.27 5.54 -17.62
N GLU A 568 8.37 5.15 -16.35
CA GLU A 568 8.66 6.05 -15.23
C GLU A 568 10.15 6.40 -15.12
N GLY A 569 10.99 5.90 -16.03
CA GLY A 569 12.43 6.21 -16.03
C GLY A 569 13.16 5.66 -14.81
N LYS A 570 12.62 4.61 -14.16
CA LYS A 570 13.35 3.86 -13.14
C LYS A 570 14.40 3.01 -13.86
N GLU A 571 15.52 3.62 -14.24
CA GLU A 571 16.70 2.91 -14.69
C GLU A 571 17.19 1.99 -13.57
N ASN A 572 16.75 0.74 -13.58
CA ASN A 572 17.49 -0.34 -12.95
C ASN A 572 18.34 -1.01 -14.03
N GLY A 573 19.65 -1.00 -13.79
CA GLY A 573 20.65 -1.67 -14.60
C GLY A 573 20.49 -3.19 -14.62
N CYS A 574 19.56 -3.65 -15.44
CA CYS A 574 19.57 -4.97 -16.07
C CYS A 574 19.92 -4.77 -17.55
N LYS A 575 21.19 -4.46 -17.82
CA LYS A 575 21.76 -4.79 -19.14
C LYS A 575 21.79 -6.30 -19.25
N PHE A 576 20.81 -6.87 -19.94
CA PHE A 576 21.02 -8.09 -20.69
C PHE A 576 20.96 -7.71 -22.16
N GLY A 577 22.11 -7.28 -22.67
CA GLY A 577 22.38 -7.31 -24.09
C GLY A 577 22.45 -8.77 -24.51
N GLY A 578 21.43 -9.23 -25.22
CA GLY A 578 21.61 -10.31 -26.16
C GLY A 578 22.07 -9.68 -27.46
N ASP A 579 23.35 -9.82 -27.76
CA ASP A 579 23.87 -9.67 -29.11
C ASP A 579 23.03 -10.56 -30.05
N ILE A 580 22.22 -9.92 -30.89
CA ILE A 580 21.82 -10.52 -32.15
C ILE A 580 22.78 -9.94 -33.17
N GLY A 581 23.85 -10.70 -33.44
CA GLY A 581 24.66 -10.50 -34.61
C GLY A 581 23.77 -10.57 -35.84
N VAL A 582 23.66 -9.45 -36.53
CA VAL A 582 23.19 -9.42 -37.92
C VAL A 582 24.43 -9.09 -38.75
N ASP A 583 25.00 -10.14 -39.33
CA ASP A 583 25.89 -10.02 -40.47
C ASP A 583 25.19 -9.20 -41.55
N SER A 584 25.81 -8.09 -41.94
CA SER A 584 25.49 -7.37 -43.17
C SER A 584 26.75 -6.68 -43.68
N ASP A 585 27.78 -7.49 -43.96
CA ASP A 585 28.81 -7.15 -44.93
C ASP A 585 28.47 -7.85 -46.25
N ALA A 586 27.79 -7.12 -47.13
CA ALA A 586 27.72 -7.41 -48.56
C ALA A 586 27.59 -6.09 -49.34
N LEU A 587 28.62 -5.26 -49.22
CA LEU A 587 28.91 -4.22 -50.20
C LEU A 587 29.56 -4.89 -51.42
N MET A 588 28.83 -4.96 -52.53
CA MET A 588 29.43 -4.99 -53.86
C MET A 588 28.91 -3.80 -54.67
N PRO A 589 29.80 -3.08 -55.37
CA PRO A 589 29.47 -1.86 -56.10
C PRO A 589 29.04 -2.19 -57.55
N GLY A 590 28.20 -1.33 -58.13
CA GLY A 590 27.88 -1.37 -59.55
C GLY A 590 27.52 0.02 -60.08
N PRO A 591 27.80 0.32 -61.36
CA PRO A 591 28.43 1.58 -61.74
C PRO A 591 27.55 2.53 -62.55
N LEU A 592 28.01 3.80 -62.55
CA LEU A 592 27.67 4.96 -63.38
C LEU A 592 26.33 5.66 -63.11
#